data_AF-A0A5Z3CJW6-F1
#
_entry.id   AF-A0A5Z3CJW6-F1
#
_cell.length_a   1.000
_cell.length_b   1.000
_cell.length_c   1.000
_cell.angle_alpha   90.00
_cell.angle_beta   90.00
_cell.angle_gamma   90.00
#
_symmetry.space_group_name_H-M   'P 1'
#
loop_
_entity.id
_entity.type
_entity.pdbx_description
1 polymer ?
#
loop_
_entity_poly.entity_id
_entity_poly.type
_entity_poly.pdbx_seq_one_letter_code
_entity_poly.pdbx_strand_id
1 'polypeptide(L)'
;MSTLSYLDKLLDGVEVEWLTASEIFNIKNGYTPSKAKKEFWEDGNIPWFRLEDIRTNGRELNDSILYVNQAGVKGNLFPKDSIFMSTTATIGEFALVKIPHLTNQQITNFSLKNEFE
;
A
#
# COMPACT_ATOMS: atom_id res chain seq x y z
N MET A 1 -31.79 7.91 -28.42
CA MET A 1 -30.35 7.67 -28.62
C MET A 1 -29.72 7.50 -27.25
N SER A 2 -29.13 6.34 -26.98
CA SER A 2 -28.36 6.13 -25.74
C SER A 2 -27.09 6.95 -25.86
N THR A 3 -26.86 7.89 -24.94
CA THR A 3 -25.62 8.65 -24.90
C THR A 3 -24.54 7.75 -24.30
N LEU A 4 -23.50 7.44 -25.07
CA LEU A 4 -22.31 6.71 -24.61
C LEU A 4 -21.80 7.29 -23.27
N SER A 5 -21.36 6.42 -22.36
CA SER A 5 -20.80 6.85 -21.09
C SER A 5 -19.48 7.61 -21.34
N TYR A 6 -19.03 8.39 -20.36
CA TYR A 6 -17.75 9.11 -20.48
C TYR A 6 -16.56 8.14 -20.65
N LEU A 7 -16.64 6.97 -20.03
CA LEU A 7 -15.65 5.91 -20.16
C LEU A 7 -15.59 5.36 -21.58
N ASP A 8 -16.75 5.08 -22.19
CA ASP A 8 -16.82 4.59 -23.59
C ASP A 8 -16.21 5.60 -24.57
N LYS A 9 -16.37 6.90 -24.30
CA LYS A 9 -15.77 7.96 -25.11
C LYS A 9 -14.26 8.04 -24.96
N LEU A 10 -13.73 7.81 -23.76
CA LEU A 10 -12.28 7.82 -23.50
C LEU A 10 -11.57 6.63 -24.15
N LEU A 11 -12.28 5.51 -24.27
CA LEU A 11 -11.75 4.25 -24.80
C LEU A 11 -12.08 4.05 -26.29
N ASP A 12 -12.70 5.03 -26.94
CA ASP A 12 -13.11 4.92 -28.35
C ASP A 12 -11.89 4.70 -29.26
N GLY A 13 -11.95 3.63 -30.07
CA GLY A 13 -10.86 3.22 -30.95
C GLY A 13 -9.65 2.57 -30.27
N VAL A 14 -9.70 2.29 -28.96
CA VAL A 14 -8.64 1.61 -28.22
C VAL A 14 -9.11 0.22 -27.80
N GLU A 15 -8.35 -0.81 -28.16
CA GLU A 15 -8.56 -2.16 -27.63
C GLU A 15 -8.06 -2.21 -26.18
N VAL A 16 -8.94 -2.61 -25.27
CA VAL A 16 -8.63 -2.71 -23.83
C VAL A 16 -8.98 -4.08 -23.29
N GLU A 17 -8.16 -4.55 -22.36
CA GLU A 17 -8.44 -5.72 -21.53
C GLU A 17 -8.87 -5.26 -20.14
N TRP A 18 -9.94 -5.87 -19.61
CA TRP A 18 -10.44 -5.60 -18.28
C TRP A 18 -9.88 -6.63 -17.29
N LEU A 19 -8.98 -6.18 -16.44
CA LEU A 19 -8.40 -6.99 -15.36
C LEU A 19 -8.88 -6.50 -13.99
N THR A 20 -9.10 -7.45 -13.09
CA THR A 20 -9.34 -7.19 -11.67
C THR A 20 -8.04 -6.77 -10.98
N ALA A 21 -8.15 -6.01 -9.88
CA ALA A 21 -6.97 -5.63 -9.11
C ALA A 21 -6.18 -6.85 -8.59
N SER A 22 -6.86 -7.97 -8.26
CA SER A 22 -6.21 -9.20 -7.83
C SER A 22 -5.47 -9.95 -8.95
N GLU A 23 -5.79 -9.67 -10.22
CA GLU A 23 -5.02 -10.19 -11.35
C GLU A 23 -3.69 -9.47 -11.45
N ILE A 24 -3.65 -8.15 -11.20
CA ILE A 24 -2.45 -7.31 -11.34
C ILE A 24 -1.57 -7.30 -10.07
N PHE A 25 -2.19 -7.32 -8.89
CA PHE A 25 -1.51 -7.09 -7.61
C PHE A 25 -1.60 -8.28 -6.66
N ASN A 26 -0.55 -8.47 -5.87
CA ASN A 26 -0.62 -9.17 -4.60
C ASN A 26 -1.19 -8.21 -3.54
N ILE A 27 -2.39 -8.51 -3.05
CA ILE A 27 -3.13 -7.65 -2.12
C ILE A 27 -3.07 -8.23 -0.71
N LYS A 28 -2.55 -7.47 0.25
CA LYS A 28 -2.39 -7.92 1.64
C LYS A 28 -2.55 -6.78 2.65
N ASN A 29 -3.23 -7.06 3.76
CA ASN A 29 -3.30 -6.11 4.86
C ASN A 29 -2.00 -6.08 5.66
N GLY A 30 -1.70 -4.93 6.25
CA GLY A 30 -0.64 -4.81 7.24
C GLY A 30 -1.02 -5.37 8.61
N TYR A 31 -0.18 -5.11 9.60
CA TYR A 31 -0.43 -5.50 10.99
C TYR A 31 0.33 -4.59 11.96
N THR A 32 -0.12 -4.56 13.21
CA THR A 32 0.59 -3.87 14.29
C THR A 32 1.33 -4.92 15.13
N PRO A 33 2.69 -4.91 15.19
CA PRO A 33 3.42 -5.68 16.20
C PRO A 33 2.92 -5.36 17.61
N SER A 34 3.01 -6.30 18.55
CA SER A 34 2.54 -6.04 19.91
C SER A 34 3.25 -4.83 20.51
N LYS A 35 2.49 -3.79 20.87
CA LYS A 35 3.03 -2.58 21.53
C LYS A 35 3.52 -2.84 22.96
N ALA A 36 3.07 -3.93 23.58
CA ALA A 36 3.53 -4.34 24.90
C ALA A 36 4.96 -4.90 24.88
N LYS A 37 5.43 -5.37 23.72
CA LYS A 37 6.78 -5.89 23.53
C LYS A 37 7.70 -4.79 23.02
N LYS A 38 8.41 -4.13 23.94
CA LYS A 38 9.33 -3.02 23.61
C LYS A 38 10.39 -3.42 22.58
N GLU A 39 10.89 -4.65 22.67
CA GLU A 39 11.85 -5.26 21.73
C GLU A 39 11.39 -5.22 20.25
N PHE A 40 10.09 -5.06 19.96
CA PHE A 40 9.57 -4.94 18.61
C PHE A 40 9.66 -3.51 18.03
N TRP A 41 10.00 -2.52 18.86
CA TRP A 41 9.96 -1.09 18.51
C TRP A 41 11.26 -0.36 18.86
N GLU A 42 11.95 -0.78 19.92
CA GLU A 42 13.25 -0.22 20.32
C GLU A 42 14.31 -0.51 19.22
N ASP A 43 15.11 0.52 18.91
CA ASP A 43 16.13 0.49 17.85
C ASP A 43 15.61 -0.04 16.50
N GLY A 44 14.34 0.27 16.19
CA GLY A 44 13.69 -0.13 14.95
C GLY A 44 14.36 0.49 13.73
N ASN A 45 14.51 -0.31 12.68
CA ASN A 45 15.13 0.11 11.41
C ASN A 45 14.26 -0.22 10.18
N ILE A 46 13.06 -0.78 10.40
CA ILE A 46 12.12 -1.13 9.32
C ILE A 46 10.98 -0.14 9.33
N PRO A 47 10.75 0.60 8.25
CA PRO A 47 9.71 1.63 8.21
C PRO A 47 8.33 1.01 8.35
N TRP A 48 7.50 1.60 9.22
CA TRP A 48 6.16 1.11 9.53
C TRP A 48 5.11 2.22 9.37
N PHE A 49 4.44 2.18 8.22
CA PHE A 49 3.56 3.26 7.75
C PHE A 49 2.12 3.19 8.29
N ARG A 50 1.54 4.37 8.43
CA ARG A 50 0.16 4.67 8.81
C ARG A 50 -0.38 5.81 7.94
N LEU A 51 -1.68 6.09 8.03
CA LEU A 51 -2.30 7.23 7.32
C LEU A 51 -1.68 8.59 7.70
N GLU A 52 -1.13 8.69 8.90
CA GLU A 52 -0.43 9.88 9.37
C GLU A 52 0.79 10.22 8.51
N ASP A 53 1.49 9.20 7.99
CA ASP A 53 2.64 9.39 7.13
C ASP A 53 2.26 10.07 5.79
N ILE A 54 1.06 9.80 5.26
CA ILE A 54 0.57 10.49 4.06
C ILE A 54 0.37 11.98 4.33
N ARG A 55 -0.21 12.32 5.49
CA ARG A 55 -0.49 13.71 5.85
C ARG A 55 0.78 14.52 6.04
N THR A 56 1.83 13.89 6.55
CA THR A 56 3.12 14.53 6.83
C THR A 56 4.01 14.60 5.58
N ASN A 57 4.06 13.52 4.79
CA ASN A 57 5.07 13.35 3.73
C ASN A 57 4.48 13.39 2.31
N GLY A 58 3.16 13.46 2.16
CA GLY A 58 2.48 13.45 0.86
C GLY A 58 2.23 12.03 0.35
N ARG A 59 2.06 11.90 -0.98
CA ARG A 59 1.64 10.64 -1.62
C ARG A 59 2.77 9.78 -2.17
N GLU A 60 4.01 10.23 -2.03
CA GLU A 60 5.19 9.43 -2.36
C GLU A 60 6.06 9.31 -1.12
N LEU A 61 6.09 8.10 -0.54
CA LEU A 61 6.65 7.85 0.77
C LEU A 61 8.02 7.20 0.65
N ASN A 62 9.04 7.91 1.11
CA ASN A 62 10.42 7.46 1.15
C ASN A 62 10.91 7.19 2.59
N ASP A 63 10.10 7.50 3.59
CA ASP A 63 10.41 7.25 5.00
C ASP A 63 9.14 7.33 5.87
N SER A 64 9.17 6.70 7.04
CA SER A 64 8.05 6.63 7.98
C SER A 64 8.37 7.30 9.32
N ILE A 65 7.34 7.80 9.99
CA ILE A 65 7.44 8.41 11.33
C ILE A 65 7.86 7.38 12.39
N LEU A 66 7.49 6.10 12.22
CA LEU A 66 7.79 5.03 13.18
C LEU A 66 8.46 3.85 12.50
N TYR A 67 9.37 3.21 13.23
CA TYR A 67 10.07 2.02 12.77
C TYR A 67 9.77 0.84 13.68
N VAL A 68 9.78 -0.34 13.08
CA VAL A 68 9.68 -1.63 13.74
C VAL A 68 11.07 -2.26 13.76
N ASN A 69 11.41 -2.92 14.86
CA ASN A 69 12.59 -3.76 14.95
C ASN A 69 12.38 -5.07 14.19
N GLN A 70 13.43 -5.65 13.64
CA GLN A 70 13.39 -6.95 12.96
C GLN A 70 12.69 -8.05 13.80
N ALA A 71 12.80 -8.01 15.13
CA ALA A 71 12.13 -8.94 16.04
C ALA A 71 10.58 -8.88 15.97
N GLY A 72 10.01 -7.74 15.57
CA GLY A 72 8.56 -7.54 15.38
C GLY A 72 8.03 -7.95 14.00
N VAL A 73 8.92 -8.34 13.07
CA VAL A 73 8.55 -8.68 11.70
C VAL A 73 7.93 -10.08 11.64
N LYS A 74 6.83 -10.20 10.90
CA LYS A 74 6.15 -11.46 10.60
C LYS A 74 6.10 -11.64 9.10
N GLY A 75 6.81 -12.64 8.60
CA GLY A 75 6.91 -12.89 7.16
C GLY A 75 7.80 -11.87 6.46
N ASN A 76 7.44 -11.51 5.23
CA ASN A 76 8.22 -10.60 4.39
C ASN A 76 7.68 -9.18 4.46
N LEU A 77 8.56 -8.21 4.23
CA LEU A 77 8.18 -6.82 3.99
C LEU A 77 7.39 -6.72 2.68
N PHE A 78 6.55 -5.69 2.58
CA PHE A 78 6.01 -5.27 1.28
C PHE A 78 7.16 -4.72 0.44
N PRO A 79 7.26 -5.09 -0.85
CA PRO A 79 8.32 -4.60 -1.71
C PRO A 79 8.18 -3.09 -1.92
N LYS A 80 9.28 -2.45 -2.32
CA LYS A 80 9.25 -1.07 -2.81
C LYS A 80 8.30 -0.94 -4.00
N ASP A 81 7.87 0.27 -4.28
CA ASP A 81 6.93 0.61 -5.35
C ASP A 81 5.54 -0.04 -5.19
N SER A 82 5.18 -0.42 -3.95
CA SER A 82 3.83 -0.86 -3.62
C SER A 82 2.90 0.33 -3.35
N ILE A 83 1.62 0.17 -3.65
CA ILE A 83 0.57 1.11 -3.26
C ILE A 83 0.08 0.74 -1.86
N PHE A 84 0.12 1.73 -0.99
CA PHE A 84 -0.54 1.76 0.31
C PHE A 84 -1.93 2.38 0.12
N MET A 85 -3.00 1.77 0.63
CA MET A 85 -4.35 2.37 0.62
C MET A 85 -5.13 2.05 1.88
N SER A 86 -5.89 3.03 2.38
CA SER A 86 -6.85 2.78 3.45
C SER A 86 -8.18 2.26 2.92
N THR A 87 -8.63 1.13 3.48
CA THR A 87 -9.88 0.46 3.13
C THR A 87 -10.90 0.47 4.27
N THR A 88 -10.57 1.13 5.39
CA THR A 88 -11.42 1.18 6.60
C THR A 88 -11.80 2.61 6.97
N ALA A 89 -10.86 3.38 7.54
CA ALA A 89 -11.03 4.81 7.82
C ALA A 89 -10.56 5.66 6.62
N THR A 90 -11.18 6.81 6.35
CA THR A 90 -10.83 7.67 5.18
C THR A 90 -10.60 6.84 3.91
N ILE A 91 -11.63 6.09 3.51
CA ILE A 91 -11.57 5.11 2.43
C ILE A 91 -11.02 5.76 1.16
N GLY A 92 -10.05 5.09 0.53
CA GLY A 92 -9.45 5.53 -0.72
C GLY A 92 -8.28 6.48 -0.56
N GLU A 93 -7.89 6.88 0.65
CA GLU A 93 -6.62 7.59 0.86
C GLU A 93 -5.45 6.65 0.55
N PHE A 94 -4.49 7.09 -0.27
CA PHE A 94 -3.43 6.24 -0.80
C PHE A 94 -2.09 6.97 -0.99
N ALA A 95 -1.01 6.19 -1.05
CA ALA A 95 0.32 6.65 -1.40
C ALA A 95 1.13 5.54 -2.09
N LEU A 96 2.14 5.95 -2.86
CA LEU A 96 3.17 5.06 -3.40
C LEU A 96 4.34 5.00 -2.40
N VAL A 97 4.72 3.81 -1.98
CA VAL A 97 5.82 3.62 -1.03
C VAL A 97 7.08 3.17 -1.77
N LYS A 98 8.13 3.99 -1.75
CA LYS A 98 9.34 3.83 -2.57
C LYS A 98 10.41 2.93 -1.96
N ILE A 99 10.13 2.36 -0.78
CA ILE A 99 11.06 1.52 -0.02
C ILE A 99 10.37 0.26 0.51
N PRO A 100 11.11 -0.83 0.79
CA PRO A 100 10.56 -2.00 1.47
C PRO A 100 10.03 -1.62 2.85
N HIS A 101 8.84 -2.10 3.21
CA HIS A 101 8.15 -1.56 4.39
C HIS A 101 7.12 -2.51 5.01
N LEU A 102 6.59 -2.10 6.15
CA LEU A 102 5.38 -2.64 6.77
C LEU A 102 4.34 -1.53 6.93
N THR A 103 3.10 -1.91 7.21
CA THR A 103 2.00 -0.99 7.50
C THR A 103 1.17 -1.50 8.66
N ASN A 104 0.35 -0.64 9.26
CA ASN A 104 -0.63 -1.08 10.25
C ASN A 104 -1.79 -1.90 9.61
N GLN A 105 -2.67 -2.45 10.46
CA GLN A 105 -3.79 -3.31 10.04
C GLN A 105 -4.93 -2.60 9.32
N GLN A 106 -4.95 -1.26 9.33
CA GLN A 106 -5.99 -0.47 8.66
C GLN A 106 -5.69 -0.25 7.18
N ILE A 107 -4.51 -0.69 6.74
CA ILE A 107 -3.97 -0.47 5.42
C ILE A 107 -3.91 -1.77 4.64
N THR A 108 -4.35 -1.67 3.41
CA THR A 108 -4.21 -2.69 2.38
C THR A 108 -3.08 -2.29 1.44
N ASN A 109 -2.12 -3.19 1.25
CA ASN A 109 -0.96 -3.02 0.38
C ASN A 109 -1.19 -3.77 -0.92
N PHE A 110 -0.80 -3.13 -2.02
CA PHE A 110 -0.88 -3.65 -3.37
C PHE A 110 0.52 -3.62 -3.95
N SER A 111 1.18 -4.78 -3.94
CA SER A 111 2.47 -4.95 -4.63
C SER A 111 2.23 -5.60 -5.97
N LEU A 112 2.88 -5.09 -7.02
CA LEU A 112 2.74 -5.62 -8.37
C LEU A 112 3.12 -7.11 -8.41
N LYS A 113 2.44 -7.92 -9.23
CA LYS A 113 2.91 -9.27 -9.51
C LYS A 113 4.05 -9.20 -10.52
N ASN A 114 4.99 -10.14 -10.41
CA ASN A 114 6.18 -10.18 -11.27
C ASN A 114 5.89 -10.18 -12.77
N GLU A 115 4.72 -10.67 -13.20
CA GLU A 115 4.31 -10.68 -14.62
C GLU A 115 3.94 -9.28 -15.17
N PHE A 116 3.77 -8.30 -14.29
CA PHE A 116 3.47 -6.90 -14.61
C PHE A 116 4.62 -5.93 -14.25
N GLU A 117 5.74 -6.44 -13.71
CA GLU A 117 6.97 -5.64 -13.43
C GLU A 117 7.77 -5.29 -14.69
#